data_AF-A0A2A4PEM6-F1
#
_entry.id   AF-A0A2A4PEM6-F1
#
_cell.length_a   1.000
_cell.length_b   1.000
_cell.length_c   1.000
_cell.angle_alpha   90.00
_cell.angle_beta   90.00
_cell.angle_gamma   90.00
#
_symmetry.space_group_name_H-M   'P 1'
#
loop_
_entity.id
_entity.type
_entity.pdbx_description
1 polymer ?
#
loop_
_entity_poly.entity_id
_entity_poly.type
_entity_poly.pdbx_seq_one_letter_code
_entity_poly.pdbx_strand_id
1 'polypeptide(L)' 'PIVPIVLGDTQRTLDASKTLEDEGFLVIAIRPPTVPDGTARLRVTFTAAHDDDDIARLAERIKPLIIDAP' A
#
# COMPACT_ATOMS: atom_id res chain seq x y z
N PRO A 1 6.48 -4.52 -12.22
CA PRO A 1 6.58 -5.54 -11.14
C PRO A 1 5.57 -5.26 -10.03
N ILE A 2 5.12 -6.27 -9.29
CA ILE A 2 4.17 -6.11 -8.17
C ILE A 2 4.92 -6.24 -6.84
N VAL A 3 4.71 -5.29 -5.92
CA VAL A 3 5.25 -5.32 -4.55
C VAL A 3 4.06 -5.28 -3.58
N PRO A 4 3.77 -6.38 -2.85
CA PRO A 4 2.70 -6.40 -1.86
C PRO A 4 3.19 -5.84 -0.51
N ILE A 5 2.33 -5.07 0.17
CA ILE A 5 2.58 -4.58 1.54
C ILE A 5 1.44 -5.07 2.42
N VAL A 6 1.70 -6.08 3.24
CA VAL A 6 0.69 -6.74 4.06
C VAL A 6 0.46 -5.93 5.32
N LEU A 7 -0.78 -5.49 5.53
CA LEU A 7 -1.22 -4.77 6.74
C LEU A 7 -2.14 -5.63 7.61
N GLY A 8 -2.61 -6.75 7.07
CA GLY A 8 -3.40 -7.76 7.75
C GLY A 8 -4.87 -7.38 7.89
N ASP A 9 -5.14 -6.25 8.53
CA ASP A 9 -6.49 -5.75 8.77
C ASP A 9 -7.10 -5.07 7.53
N THR A 10 -8.38 -5.36 7.27
CA THR A 10 -9.08 -4.85 6.09
C THR A 10 -9.34 -3.35 6.16
N GLN A 11 -9.79 -2.85 7.31
CA GLN A 11 -10.14 -1.44 7.45
C GLN A 11 -8.88 -0.57 7.39
N ARG A 12 -7.83 -0.96 8.12
CA ARG A 12 -6.50 -0.35 8.04
C ARG A 12 -5.97 -0.32 6.61
N THR A 13 -6.17 -1.39 5.82
CA THR A 13 -5.73 -1.42 4.43
C THR A 13 -6.52 -0.45 3.54
N LEU A 14 -7.84 -0.33 3.77
CA LEU A 14 -8.69 0.63 3.05
C LEU A 14 -8.32 2.07 3.40
N ASP A 15 -8.14 2.36 4.68
CA ASP A 15 -7.79 3.70 5.17
C ASP A 15 -6.40 4.12 4.68
N ALA A 16 -5.43 3.19 4.67
CA ALA A 16 -4.12 3.38 4.09
C ALA A 16 -4.18 3.68 2.58
N SER A 17 -4.98 2.91 1.82
CA SER A 17 -5.18 3.13 0.39
C SER A 17 -5.78 4.52 0.11
N LYS A 18 -6.79 4.92 0.90
CA LYS A 18 -7.40 6.25 0.81
C LYS A 18 -6.40 7.37 1.13
N THR A 19 -5.61 7.20 2.19
CA THR A 19 -4.61 8.19 2.61
C THR A 19 -3.56 8.40 1.52
N LEU A 20 -3.06 7.32 0.91
CA LEU A 20 -2.12 7.39 -0.20
C LEU A 20 -2.76 8.05 -1.43
N GLU A 21 -4.03 7.78 -1.72
CA GLU A 21 -4.77 8.41 -2.82
C GLU A 21 -4.90 9.93 -2.60
N ASP A 22 -5.24 10.37 -1.39
CA ASP A 22 -5.33 11.78 -1.00
C ASP A 22 -3.95 12.50 -1.11
N GLU A 23 -2.85 11.75 -1.01
CA GLU A 23 -1.48 12.22 -1.22
C GLU A 23 -0.99 12.09 -2.69
N GLY A 24 -1.87 11.67 -3.61
CA GLY A 24 -1.60 11.58 -5.04
C GLY A 24 -1.07 10.22 -5.52
N PHE A 25 -1.11 9.18 -4.69
CA PHE A 25 -0.65 7.84 -5.02
C PHE A 25 -1.81 6.85 -5.11
N LEU A 26 -2.11 6.38 -6.32
CA LEU A 26 -3.10 5.34 -6.52
C LEU A 26 -2.54 3.96 -6.16
N VAL A 27 -2.69 3.56 -4.90
CA VAL A 27 -2.30 2.23 -4.40
C VAL A 27 -3.54 1.46 -3.96
N ILE A 28 -3.76 0.28 -4.54
CA ILE A 28 -5.02 -0.47 -4.35
C ILE A 28 -4.95 -1.37 -3.11
N ALA A 29 -5.95 -1.24 -2.23
CA ALA A 29 -6.22 -2.19 -1.15
C ALA A 29 -6.83 -3.50 -1.69
N ILE A 30 -6.15 -4.62 -1.46
CA ILE A 30 -6.66 -5.98 -1.72
C ILE A 30 -7.05 -6.61 -0.38
N ARG A 31 -8.28 -7.11 -0.31
CA ARG A 31 -8.93 -7.61 0.91
C ARG A 31 -9.72 -8.90 0.62
N PRO A 32 -10.18 -9.63 1.64
CA PRO A 32 -11.10 -10.75 1.44
C PRO A 32 -12.33 -10.37 0.60
N PRO A 33 -12.86 -11.28 -0.24
CA PRO A 33 -12.44 -12.67 -0.41
C PRO A 33 -11.27 -12.88 -1.38
N THR A 34 -10.70 -11.82 -1.97
CA THR A 34 -9.63 -11.93 -2.97
C THR A 34 -8.31 -12.44 -2.38
N VAL A 35 -8.05 -12.14 -1.10
CA VAL A 35 -6.94 -12.69 -0.31
C VAL A 35 -7.50 -13.33 0.96
N PRO A 36 -6.80 -14.30 1.59
CA PRO A 36 -7.22 -14.87 2.86
C PRO A 36 -7.42 -13.81 3.95
N ASP A 37 -8.33 -14.10 4.88
CA ASP A 37 -8.57 -13.27 6.07
C ASP A 37 -7.27 -13.03 6.86
N GLY A 38 -7.14 -11.83 7.42
CA GLY A 38 -5.93 -11.41 8.14
C GLY A 38 -4.71 -11.17 7.24
N THR A 39 -4.87 -11.18 5.91
CA THR A 39 -3.77 -10.92 4.95
C THR A 39 -4.09 -9.79 3.96
N ALA A 40 -4.98 -8.88 4.34
CA ALA A 40 -5.26 -7.68 3.57
C ALA A 40 -3.96 -6.89 3.34
N ARG A 41 -3.80 -6.35 2.13
CA ARG A 41 -2.53 -5.78 1.66
C ARG A 41 -2.74 -4.69 0.64
N LEU A 42 -1.81 -3.75 0.62
CA LEU A 42 -1.67 -2.80 -0.49
C LEU A 42 -0.94 -3.49 -1.65
N ARG A 43 -1.44 -3.31 -2.87
CA ARG A 43 -0.80 -3.77 -4.10
C ARG A 43 -0.14 -2.58 -4.80
N VAL A 44 1.18 -2.48 -4.67
CA VAL A 44 1.98 -1.47 -5.38
C VAL A 44 2.46 -2.07 -6.71
N THR A 45 2.29 -1.33 -7.80
CA THR A 45 2.71 -1.76 -9.14
C THR A 45 3.66 -0.74 -9.74
N PHE A 46 4.87 -1.17 -10.05
CA PHE A 46 5.88 -0.34 -10.68
C PHE A 46 5.99 -0.62 -12.17
N THR A 47 6.30 0.42 -12.92
CA THR A 47 6.68 0.40 -14.34
C THR A 47 7.96 1.22 -14.51
N ALA A 48 8.68 1.04 -15.62
CA ALA A 48 9.88 1.83 -15.92
C ALA A 48 9.61 3.33 -16.18
N ALA A 49 8.33 3.75 -16.20
CA ALA A 49 7.93 5.14 -16.39
C ALA A 49 7.78 5.92 -15.07
N HIS A 50 7.98 5.29 -13.91
CA HIS A 50 7.97 6.01 -12.63
C HIS A 50 9.35 6.64 -12.41
N ASP A 51 9.36 7.91 -12.01
CA ASP A 51 10.58 8.60 -11.60
C ASP A 51 11.03 8.13 -10.21
N ASP A 52 12.35 8.11 -10.01
CA ASP A 52 12.97 7.70 -8.73
C ASP A 52 12.48 8.57 -7.56
N ASP A 53 12.22 9.86 -7.81
CA ASP A 53 11.70 10.79 -6.80
C ASP A 53 10.27 10.44 -6.36
N ASP A 54 9.42 9.97 -7.29
CA ASP A 54 8.07 9.50 -6.95
C ASP A 54 8.13 8.21 -6.15
N ILE A 55 9.08 7.31 -6.47
CA ILE A 55 9.31 6.07 -5.72
C ILE A 55 9.78 6.41 -4.29
N ALA A 56 10.73 7.33 -4.14
CA ALA A 56 11.21 7.77 -2.83
C ALA A 56 10.10 8.43 -2.01
N ARG A 57 9.30 9.31 -2.63
CA ARG A 57 8.15 9.96 -1.97
C ARG A 57 7.11 8.94 -1.54
N LEU A 58 6.79 7.96 -2.38
CA LEU A 58 5.87 6.87 -2.03
C LEU A 58 6.38 6.05 -0.83
N ALA A 59 7.68 5.72 -0.81
CA ALA A 59 8.28 4.96 0.29
C ALA A 59 8.14 5.68 1.64
N GLU A 60 8.36 6.99 1.68
CA GLU A 60 8.20 7.80 2.90
C GLU A 60 6.74 7.84 3.38
N ARG A 61 5.76 7.85 2.47
CA ARG A 61 4.33 7.78 2.83
C ARG A 61 3.88 6.41 3.31
N ILE A 62 4.50 5.36 2.80
CA ILE A 62 4.22 3.98 3.21
C ILE A 62 4.81 3.67 4.57
N LYS A 63 6.01 4.16 4.89
CA LYS A 63 6.73 3.87 6.14
C LYS A 63 5.90 3.98 7.43
N PRO A 64 5.11 5.05 7.67
CA PRO A 64 4.26 5.10 8.88
C PRO A 64 3.12 4.07 8.86
N LEU A 65 2.69 3.58 7.68
CA LEU A 65 1.60 2.62 7.54
C LEU A 65 2.02 1.20 7.91
N ILE A 66 3.32 0.88 7.85
CA ILE A 66 3.89 -0.44 8.17
C ILE A 66 4.39 -0.52 9.62
N ILE A 67 4.59 0.60 10.32
CA ILE A 67 5.08 0.62 11.71
C ILE A 67 3.89 0.47 12.67
N ASP A 68 3.40 -0.77 12.74
CA ASP A 68 2.83 -1.40 13.94
C ASP A 68 3.41 -2.82 14.02
N ALA A 69 4.73 -2.93 13.85
CA ALA A 69 5.48 -4.08 14.34
C ALA A 69 6.12 -3.64 15.67
N PRO A 70 6.12 -4.49 16.71
CA PRO A 70 6.61 -4.14 18.05
C PRO A 70 8.02 -3.54 18.05
#